data_AF-A0A962D3U2-F1
#
_entry.id   AF-A0A962D3U2-F1
#
_cell.length_a   1.000
_cell.length_b   1.000
_cell.length_c   1.000
_cell.angle_alpha   90.00
_cell.angle_beta   90.00
_cell.angle_gamma   90.00
#
_symmetry.space_group_name_H-M   'P 1'
#
loop_
_entity.id
_entity.type
_entity.pdbx_description
1 polymer ?
#
loop_
_entity_poly.entity_id
_entity_poly.type
_entity_poly.pdbx_seq_one_letter_code
_entity_poly.pdbx_strand_id
1 'polypeptide(L)'
;MPSRRLFAVLLATCGAAVIAADRPSVQFEDFRYRGMDAMFDQPLPAGHFRNPILAGFYPDPSITRAGDRYYLVHSTFAWFPGIPVFESRDLVHWTQIGSVIHRPDQLDYRGLGVSRGVFAPTIEFHDGTWYVFNTAVDNGGNFLVTASDPAGPWSDPIWLKDIDGIDPSLFVDEDGQGYVLNNGPPEGEPRYDGHRAIWLQAFDLASMQPTGPRQVLIDGGVDPSANPIWIEGPHLYQRNGWYYLVCA
;
A
#
# COMPACT_ATOMS: atom_id res chain seq x y z
N MET A 1 71.23 -4.46 -53.88
CA MET A 1 70.37 -4.28 -52.69
C MET A 1 69.60 -2.96 -52.82
N PRO A 2 68.31 -2.97 -53.21
CA PRO A 2 67.47 -1.79 -53.12
C PRO A 2 66.40 -1.93 -52.03
N SER A 3 66.16 -0.79 -51.38
CA SER A 3 65.34 -0.55 -50.20
C SER A 3 63.85 -0.87 -50.41
N ARG A 4 63.26 -1.65 -49.50
CA ARG A 4 61.81 -1.73 -49.32
C ARG A 4 61.31 -0.43 -48.67
N ARG A 5 60.46 0.31 -49.38
CA ARG A 5 59.68 1.42 -48.80
C ARG A 5 58.45 0.81 -48.11
N LEU A 6 58.31 1.03 -46.81
CA LEU A 6 57.09 0.72 -46.06
C LEU A 6 56.03 1.77 -46.42
N PHE A 7 54.89 1.33 -46.96
CA PHE A 7 53.67 2.13 -47.00
C PHE A 7 52.89 1.84 -45.71
N ALA A 8 52.79 2.83 -44.84
CA ALA A 8 51.84 2.80 -43.72
C ALA A 8 50.47 3.21 -44.26
N VAL A 9 49.52 2.27 -44.27
CA VAL A 9 48.10 2.58 -44.51
C VAL A 9 47.49 2.93 -43.15
N LEU A 10 47.15 4.20 -42.95
CA LEU A 10 46.26 4.61 -41.86
C LEU A 10 44.86 4.06 -42.18
N LEU A 11 44.40 3.06 -41.42
CA LEU A 11 42.98 2.74 -41.36
C LEU A 11 42.29 3.83 -40.54
N ALA A 12 41.56 4.72 -41.22
CA ALA A 12 40.56 5.56 -40.57
C ALA A 12 39.37 4.68 -40.19
N THR A 13 39.25 4.32 -38.92
CA THR A 13 38.03 3.71 -38.38
C THR A 13 36.96 4.80 -38.27
N CYS A 14 36.05 4.86 -39.24
CA CYS A 14 34.80 5.60 -39.09
C CYS A 14 33.98 4.91 -38.00
N GLY A 15 34.06 5.42 -36.76
CA GLY A 15 33.10 5.09 -35.72
C GLY A 15 31.74 5.66 -36.12
N ALA A 16 30.83 4.81 -36.58
CA ALA A 16 29.43 5.19 -36.70
C ALA A 16 28.89 5.42 -35.28
N ALA A 17 28.71 6.67 -34.89
CA ALA A 17 27.94 7.02 -33.72
C ALA A 17 26.51 6.50 -33.95
N VAL A 18 26.12 5.46 -33.22
CA VAL A 18 24.71 5.06 -33.13
C VAL A 18 24.02 6.17 -32.37
N ILE A 19 23.40 7.11 -33.09
CA ILE A 19 22.43 8.03 -32.51
C ILE A 19 21.29 7.12 -32.05
N ALA A 20 21.15 6.97 -30.73
CA ALA A 20 19.98 6.33 -30.15
C ALA A 20 18.77 7.13 -30.65
N ALA A 21 17.96 6.52 -31.53
CA ALA A 21 16.76 7.15 -32.02
C ALA A 21 15.88 7.51 -30.81
N ASP A 22 15.51 8.78 -30.73
CA ASP A 22 14.61 9.32 -29.73
C ASP A 22 13.32 8.50 -29.81
N ARG A 23 13.11 7.60 -28.84
CA ARG A 23 11.93 6.73 -28.87
C ARG A 23 10.73 7.62 -28.60
N PRO A 24 9.69 7.59 -29.45
CA PRO A 24 8.51 8.40 -29.21
C PRO A 24 7.97 8.09 -27.82
N SER A 25 7.82 9.13 -27.01
CA SER A 25 7.19 9.00 -25.70
C SER A 25 5.74 8.58 -25.91
N VAL A 26 5.37 7.39 -25.47
CA VAL A 26 3.96 7.00 -25.41
C VAL A 26 3.35 7.67 -24.19
N GLN A 27 2.34 8.50 -24.42
CA GLN A 27 1.54 9.12 -23.36
C GLN A 27 0.14 8.51 -23.42
N PHE A 28 -0.37 8.09 -22.27
CA PHE A 28 -1.76 7.69 -22.10
C PHE A 28 -2.46 8.84 -21.37
N GLU A 29 -3.51 9.40 -21.99
CA GLU A 29 -4.28 10.49 -21.36
C GLU A 29 -5.38 9.95 -20.45
N ASP A 30 -5.99 8.81 -20.80
CA ASP A 30 -7.09 8.21 -20.06
C ASP A 30 -7.13 6.69 -20.30
N PHE A 31 -7.44 5.93 -19.25
CA PHE A 31 -7.74 4.50 -19.34
C PHE A 31 -9.06 4.26 -18.62
N ARG A 32 -10.08 3.86 -19.37
CA ARG A 32 -11.39 3.50 -18.80
C ARG A 32 -11.62 2.01 -18.88
N TYR A 33 -11.81 1.40 -17.72
CA TYR A 33 -12.36 0.06 -17.60
C TYR A 33 -13.82 0.16 -17.17
N ARG A 34 -14.73 -0.51 -17.91
CA ARG A 34 -16.14 -0.61 -17.54
C ARG A 34 -16.58 -2.06 -17.60
N GLY A 35 -17.00 -2.61 -16.47
CA GLY A 35 -17.72 -3.88 -16.43
C GLY A 35 -19.11 -3.72 -17.06
N MET A 36 -19.49 -4.65 -17.93
CA MET A 36 -20.84 -4.73 -18.54
C MET A 36 -21.51 -6.05 -18.12
N ASP A 37 -21.46 -6.38 -16.84
CA ASP A 37 -22.12 -7.58 -16.33
C ASP A 37 -23.63 -7.30 -16.16
N ALA A 38 -24.44 -8.08 -16.87
CA ALA A 38 -25.90 -7.97 -16.90
C ALA A 38 -26.54 -8.11 -15.50
N MET A 39 -25.84 -8.70 -14.52
CA MET A 39 -26.29 -8.75 -13.13
C MET A 39 -26.52 -7.35 -12.55
N PHE A 40 -25.72 -6.35 -12.96
CA PHE A 40 -25.86 -4.98 -12.45
C PHE A 40 -27.01 -4.20 -13.09
N ASP A 41 -27.54 -4.65 -14.24
CA ASP A 41 -28.66 -4.00 -14.93
C ASP A 41 -30.03 -4.32 -14.30
N GLN A 42 -30.10 -5.36 -13.47
CA GLN A 42 -31.36 -5.75 -12.84
C GLN A 42 -31.77 -4.73 -11.76
N PRO A 43 -33.04 -4.35 -11.62
CA PRO A 43 -33.47 -3.54 -10.47
C PRO A 43 -33.32 -4.34 -9.17
N LEU A 44 -33.00 -3.65 -8.07
CA LEU A 44 -32.98 -4.24 -6.73
C LEU A 44 -34.30 -3.95 -5.99
N PRO A 45 -34.76 -4.85 -5.11
CA PRO A 45 -35.82 -4.51 -4.17
C PRO A 45 -35.42 -3.31 -3.31
N ALA A 46 -36.40 -2.55 -2.83
CA ALA A 46 -36.14 -1.42 -1.94
C ALA A 46 -35.34 -1.87 -0.70
N GLY A 47 -34.37 -1.05 -0.28
CA GLY A 47 -33.50 -1.34 0.86
C GLY A 47 -32.40 -2.39 0.62
N HIS A 48 -32.19 -2.82 -0.63
CA HIS A 48 -31.13 -3.76 -0.99
C HIS A 48 -30.00 -3.07 -1.76
N PHE A 49 -28.80 -3.62 -1.65
CA PHE A 49 -27.62 -3.24 -2.43
C PHE A 49 -26.94 -4.49 -3.03
N ARG A 50 -25.96 -4.29 -3.92
CA ARG A 50 -25.17 -5.37 -4.51
C ARG A 50 -23.73 -5.31 -4.08
N ASN A 51 -23.16 -6.50 -3.88
CA ASN A 51 -21.72 -6.68 -3.87
C ASN A 51 -21.22 -7.12 -5.26
N PRO A 52 -19.96 -6.77 -5.62
CA PRO A 52 -19.06 -5.90 -4.86
C PRO A 52 -19.50 -4.42 -4.89
N ILE A 53 -19.41 -3.72 -3.76
CA ILE A 53 -19.66 -2.27 -3.66
C ILE A 53 -18.68 -1.43 -4.48
N LEU A 54 -17.50 -1.98 -4.75
CA LEU A 54 -16.51 -1.48 -5.70
C LEU A 54 -16.06 -2.62 -6.61
N ALA A 55 -16.54 -2.63 -7.85
CA ALA A 55 -16.17 -3.65 -8.83
C ALA A 55 -14.84 -3.31 -9.53
N GLY A 56 -14.04 -4.33 -9.85
CA GLY A 56 -12.75 -4.18 -10.52
C GLY A 56 -11.56 -4.45 -9.60
N PHE A 57 -10.46 -3.73 -9.79
CA PHE A 57 -9.22 -3.91 -9.06
C PHE A 57 -9.20 -3.02 -7.81
N TYR A 58 -9.85 -3.48 -6.75
CA TYR A 58 -9.92 -2.81 -5.44
C TYR A 58 -9.70 -3.82 -4.29
N PRO A 59 -8.46 -4.32 -4.11
CA PRO A 59 -8.12 -5.26 -3.04
C PRO A 59 -7.92 -4.53 -1.71
N ASP A 60 -7.80 -5.31 -0.64
CA ASP A 60 -7.35 -4.86 0.69
C ASP A 60 -8.10 -3.61 1.21
N PRO A 61 -9.44 -3.65 1.30
CA PRO A 61 -10.22 -2.51 1.77
C PRO A 61 -9.89 -2.18 3.23
N SER A 62 -9.40 -0.96 3.47
CA SER A 62 -9.35 -0.38 4.82
C SER A 62 -10.34 0.77 4.92
N ILE A 63 -11.19 0.72 5.95
CA ILE A 63 -12.29 1.66 6.17
C ILE A 63 -12.13 2.39 7.49
N THR A 64 -12.40 3.70 7.49
CA THR A 64 -12.58 4.48 8.72
C THR A 64 -13.77 5.43 8.59
N ARG A 65 -14.25 5.98 9.71
CA ARG A 65 -15.38 6.91 9.76
C ARG A 65 -14.91 8.22 10.36
N ALA A 66 -15.22 9.33 9.70
CA ALA A 66 -15.07 10.68 10.24
C ALA A 66 -16.41 11.42 10.15
N GLY A 67 -16.97 11.80 11.30
CA GLY A 67 -18.27 12.48 11.36
C GLY A 67 -19.43 11.62 10.81
N ASP A 68 -20.11 12.12 9.79
CA ASP A 68 -21.25 11.48 9.12
C ASP A 68 -20.87 10.76 7.82
N ARG A 69 -19.58 10.53 7.59
CA ARG A 69 -19.04 9.94 6.36
C ARG A 69 -18.08 8.79 6.64
N TYR A 70 -17.93 7.95 5.63
CA TYR A 70 -17.06 6.78 5.61
C TYR A 70 -16.04 6.94 4.50
N TYR A 71 -14.83 6.46 4.76
CA TYR A 71 -13.69 6.57 3.87
C TYR A 71 -13.05 5.22 3.68
N LEU A 72 -12.71 4.90 2.45
CA LEU A 72 -12.20 3.60 2.07
C LEU A 72 -10.97 3.76 1.17
N VAL A 73 -9.92 2.99 1.45
CA VAL A 73 -8.70 2.92 0.64
C VAL A 73 -8.41 1.49 0.22
N HIS A 74 -7.64 1.35 -0.86
CA HIS A 74 -7.31 0.06 -1.48
C HIS A 74 -5.86 0.01 -1.93
N SER A 75 -5.27 -1.19 -1.97
CA SER A 75 -3.94 -1.40 -2.54
C SER A 75 -3.95 -1.17 -4.06
N THR A 76 -2.82 -0.73 -4.60
CA THR A 76 -2.67 -0.51 -6.05
C THR A 76 -1.42 -1.13 -6.65
N PHE A 77 -0.57 -1.78 -5.85
CA PHE A 77 0.71 -2.34 -6.30
C PHE A 77 1.52 -1.31 -7.09
N ALA A 78 1.90 -1.60 -8.34
CA ALA A 78 2.76 -0.74 -9.15
C ALA A 78 1.97 0.30 -9.96
N TRP A 79 0.64 0.40 -9.77
CA TRP A 79 -0.20 1.35 -10.47
C TRP A 79 -0.13 2.74 -9.82
N PHE A 80 -0.04 3.76 -10.67
CA PHE A 80 0.00 5.18 -10.30
C PHE A 80 -1.12 5.95 -11.03
N PRO A 81 -1.84 6.89 -10.38
CA PRO A 81 -1.79 7.25 -8.96
C PRO A 81 -2.10 6.07 -8.02
N GLY A 82 -1.44 6.05 -6.87
CA GLY A 82 -1.50 4.94 -5.91
C GLY A 82 -2.43 5.21 -4.74
N ILE A 83 -3.02 4.13 -4.20
CA ILE A 83 -3.94 4.12 -3.06
C ILE A 83 -5.12 5.11 -3.24
N PRO A 84 -6.17 4.73 -4.01
CA PRO A 84 -7.33 5.58 -4.20
C PRO A 84 -8.07 5.77 -2.87
N VAL A 85 -8.64 6.96 -2.68
CA VAL A 85 -9.47 7.30 -1.52
C VAL A 85 -10.91 7.46 -1.99
N PHE A 86 -11.81 6.69 -1.40
CA PHE A 86 -13.25 6.75 -1.66
C PHE A 86 -13.99 7.33 -0.46
N GLU A 87 -15.08 8.05 -0.73
CA GLU A 87 -16.00 8.57 0.28
C GLU A 87 -17.41 8.02 0.07
N SER A 88 -18.11 7.72 1.16
CA SER A 88 -19.52 7.36 1.18
C SER A 88 -20.26 7.94 2.38
N ARG A 89 -21.59 8.05 2.25
CA ARG A 89 -22.51 8.39 3.35
C ARG A 89 -23.35 7.20 3.82
N ASP A 90 -23.42 6.15 3.01
CA ASP A 90 -24.37 5.04 3.19
C ASP A 90 -23.71 3.65 3.10
N LEU A 91 -22.38 3.60 2.95
CA LEU A 91 -21.57 2.38 2.77
C LEU A 91 -21.85 1.62 1.47
N VAL A 92 -22.73 2.13 0.61
CA VAL A 92 -23.18 1.48 -0.63
C VAL A 92 -22.66 2.23 -1.85
N HIS A 93 -22.84 3.55 -1.87
CA HIS A 93 -22.42 4.40 -2.98
C HIS A 93 -21.12 5.10 -2.61
N TRP A 94 -20.07 4.83 -3.39
CA TRP A 94 -18.72 5.31 -3.14
C TRP A 94 -18.25 6.18 -4.29
N THR A 95 -17.67 7.34 -3.98
CA THR A 95 -17.06 8.25 -4.95
C THR A 95 -15.57 8.33 -4.66
N GLN A 96 -14.71 8.09 -5.66
CA GLN A 96 -13.29 8.35 -5.51
C GLN A 96 -13.06 9.87 -5.41
N ILE A 97 -12.51 10.33 -4.30
CA ILE A 97 -12.26 11.75 -4.02
C ILE A 97 -10.79 12.14 -4.24
N GLY A 98 -9.89 11.16 -4.35
CA GLY A 98 -8.48 11.40 -4.58
C GLY A 98 -7.64 10.12 -4.59
N SER A 99 -6.33 10.30 -4.49
CA SER A 99 -5.33 9.25 -4.32
C SER A 99 -4.25 9.73 -3.37
N VAL A 100 -3.81 8.85 -2.47
CA VAL A 100 -2.79 9.19 -1.48
C VAL A 100 -1.46 9.49 -2.15
N ILE A 101 -1.04 8.60 -3.07
CA ILE A 101 0.15 8.78 -3.89
C ILE A 101 -0.28 9.36 -5.24
N HIS A 102 -0.18 10.68 -5.38
CA HIS A 102 -0.65 11.43 -6.55
C HIS A 102 0.45 12.30 -7.19
N ARG A 103 1.63 12.40 -6.56
CA ARG A 103 2.78 13.11 -7.12
C ARG A 103 3.91 12.14 -7.49
N PRO A 104 4.58 12.34 -8.63
CA PRO A 104 5.69 11.46 -9.06
C PRO A 104 6.87 11.37 -8.09
N ASP A 105 7.05 12.36 -7.21
CA ASP A 105 8.14 12.45 -6.23
C ASP A 105 7.82 11.80 -4.88
N GLN A 106 6.55 11.42 -4.62
CA GLN A 106 6.18 10.72 -3.39
C GLN A 106 6.73 9.29 -3.36
N LEU A 107 6.72 8.57 -4.49
CA LEU A 107 7.19 7.19 -4.57
C LEU A 107 7.69 6.86 -5.99
N ASP A 108 8.85 6.23 -6.09
CA ASP A 108 9.44 5.83 -7.37
C ASP A 108 9.03 4.41 -7.77
N TYR A 109 8.15 4.28 -8.76
CA TYR A 109 7.68 2.96 -9.24
C TYR A 109 8.57 2.33 -10.32
N ARG A 110 9.63 3.01 -10.78
CA ARG A 110 10.41 2.58 -11.94
C ARG A 110 11.10 1.23 -11.70
N GLY A 111 10.87 0.30 -12.61
CA GLY A 111 11.49 -1.03 -12.57
C GLY A 111 10.82 -2.05 -11.65
N LEU A 112 9.74 -1.67 -10.96
CA LEU A 112 8.96 -2.59 -10.14
C LEU A 112 8.15 -3.55 -11.01
N GLY A 113 7.97 -4.79 -10.53
CA GLY A 113 7.02 -5.73 -11.12
C GLY A 113 5.58 -5.27 -10.90
N VAL A 114 4.64 -5.71 -11.77
CA VAL A 114 3.22 -5.29 -11.72
C VAL A 114 2.55 -5.50 -10.36
N SER A 115 2.94 -6.54 -9.62
CA SER A 115 2.41 -6.88 -8.28
C SER A 115 3.36 -6.49 -7.14
N ARG A 116 4.28 -5.54 -7.38
CA ARG A 116 5.15 -4.90 -6.37
C ARG A 116 4.69 -3.47 -6.10
N GLY A 117 5.40 -2.69 -5.28
CA GLY A 117 4.96 -1.35 -4.93
C GLY A 117 4.01 -1.36 -3.74
N VAL A 118 2.91 -0.61 -3.81
CA VAL A 118 2.05 -0.34 -2.64
C VAL A 118 1.06 -1.48 -2.37
N PHE A 119 1.33 -2.23 -1.30
CA PHE A 119 0.51 -3.37 -0.81
C PHE A 119 -0.71 -2.85 -0.02
N ALA A 120 -1.28 -3.64 0.90
CA ALA A 120 -2.44 -3.25 1.69
C ALA A 120 -2.20 -1.92 2.43
N PRO A 121 -3.02 -0.89 2.17
CA PRO A 121 -3.00 0.34 2.96
C PRO A 121 -3.98 0.22 4.12
N THR A 122 -3.74 0.98 5.18
CA THR A 122 -4.71 1.22 6.23
C THR A 122 -4.98 2.70 6.36
N ILE A 123 -6.22 3.08 6.66
CA ILE A 123 -6.62 4.48 6.86
C ILE A 123 -7.22 4.65 8.25
N GLU A 124 -6.82 5.70 8.96
CA GLU A 124 -7.41 6.08 10.23
C GLU A 124 -7.54 7.61 10.34
N PHE A 125 -8.59 8.06 11.03
CA PHE A 125 -8.81 9.47 11.33
C PHE A 125 -8.77 9.71 12.83
N HIS A 126 -7.83 10.53 13.28
CA HIS A 126 -7.68 10.89 14.69
C HIS A 126 -7.34 12.38 14.84
N ASP A 127 -8.08 13.06 15.72
CA ASP A 127 -7.88 14.47 16.07
C ASP A 127 -7.63 15.42 14.87
N GLY A 128 -8.48 15.33 13.85
CA GLY A 128 -8.39 16.20 12.66
C GLY A 128 -7.34 15.79 11.63
N THR A 129 -6.60 14.70 11.88
CA THR A 129 -5.55 14.20 10.99
C THR A 129 -5.93 12.85 10.40
N TRP A 130 -5.71 12.70 9.10
CA TRP A 130 -5.79 11.45 8.38
C TRP A 130 -4.42 10.78 8.38
N TYR A 131 -4.38 9.50 8.71
CA TYR A 131 -3.19 8.68 8.69
C TYR A 131 -3.41 7.54 7.69
N VAL A 132 -2.51 7.40 6.72
CA VAL A 132 -2.46 6.23 5.86
C VAL A 132 -1.12 5.52 6.04
N PHE A 133 -1.18 4.30 6.56
CA PHE A 133 -0.03 3.42 6.64
C PHE A 133 -0.04 2.47 5.45
N ASN A 134 1.14 2.17 4.89
CA ASN A 134 1.25 1.25 3.77
C ASN A 134 2.65 0.64 3.69
N THR A 135 2.79 -0.46 2.95
CA THR A 135 4.07 -1.03 2.58
C THR A 135 4.35 -0.83 1.09
N ALA A 136 5.44 -0.14 0.77
CA ALA A 136 6.03 -0.10 -0.56
C ALA A 136 7.03 -1.26 -0.72
N VAL A 137 6.52 -2.43 -1.12
CA VAL A 137 7.32 -3.65 -1.33
C VAL A 137 8.30 -3.46 -2.48
N ASP A 138 9.53 -3.91 -2.25
CA ASP A 138 10.71 -3.68 -3.13
C ASP A 138 11.03 -2.19 -3.33
N ASN A 139 10.50 -1.30 -2.47
CA ASN A 139 10.61 0.14 -2.63
C ASN A 139 10.53 0.91 -1.30
N GLY A 140 11.45 0.61 -0.37
CA GLY A 140 11.61 1.35 0.88
C GLY A 140 10.90 0.76 2.11
N GLY A 141 9.89 -0.09 1.92
CA GLY A 141 9.21 -0.79 3.02
C GLY A 141 8.02 -0.01 3.59
N ASN A 142 7.83 -0.09 4.91
CA ASN A 142 6.67 0.51 5.59
C ASN A 142 6.80 2.03 5.71
N PHE A 143 5.71 2.75 5.46
CA PHE A 143 5.65 4.19 5.59
C PHE A 143 4.26 4.68 6.05
N LEU A 144 4.25 5.91 6.56
CA LEU A 144 3.07 6.70 6.88
C LEU A 144 3.01 7.94 6.00
N VAL A 145 1.81 8.32 5.58
CA VAL A 145 1.49 9.62 4.99
C VAL A 145 0.28 10.22 5.68
N THR A 146 0.24 11.54 5.78
CA THR A 146 -0.83 12.26 6.48
C THR A 146 -1.49 13.33 5.64
N ALA A 147 -2.72 13.70 6.00
CA ALA A 147 -3.44 14.83 5.42
C ALA A 147 -4.41 15.43 6.44
N SER A 148 -4.83 16.68 6.20
CA SER A 148 -5.95 17.31 6.94
C SER A 148 -7.30 17.17 6.21
N ASP A 149 -7.26 16.87 4.91
CA ASP A 149 -8.40 16.60 4.05
C ASP A 149 -8.20 15.22 3.40
N PRO A 150 -9.17 14.29 3.43
CA PRO A 150 -9.01 12.96 2.84
C PRO A 150 -8.89 13.00 1.30
N ALA A 151 -9.28 14.09 0.64
CA ALA A 151 -9.01 14.32 -0.78
C ALA A 151 -7.56 14.81 -1.05
N GLY A 152 -6.81 15.12 0.00
CA GLY A 152 -5.44 15.64 -0.07
C GLY A 152 -5.35 17.18 -0.03
N PRO A 153 -4.14 17.74 -0.19
CA PRO A 153 -2.91 17.03 -0.52
C PRO A 153 -2.37 16.20 0.65
N TRP A 154 -1.86 15.02 0.31
CA TRP A 154 -1.15 14.13 1.24
C TRP A 154 0.33 14.52 1.37
N SER A 155 0.91 14.30 2.55
CA SER A 155 2.32 14.54 2.83
C SER A 155 3.25 13.68 1.98
N ASP A 156 4.56 13.93 2.07
CA ASP A 156 5.56 12.96 1.62
C ASP A 156 5.61 11.77 2.61
N PRO A 157 6.10 10.59 2.18
CA PRO A 157 6.22 9.43 3.05
C PRO A 157 7.17 9.65 4.24
N ILE A 158 6.68 9.29 5.41
CA ILE A 158 7.45 9.14 6.65
C ILE A 158 7.79 7.66 6.78
N TRP A 159 9.06 7.31 6.56
CA TRP A 159 9.52 5.92 6.54
C TRP A 159 9.65 5.33 7.95
N LEU A 160 9.02 4.17 8.16
CA LEU A 160 8.97 3.44 9.42
C LEU A 160 10.04 2.33 9.42
N LYS A 161 11.31 2.74 9.47
CA LYS A 161 12.48 1.85 9.24
C LYS A 161 12.60 0.69 10.23
N ASP A 162 12.01 0.83 11.41
CA ASP A 162 12.06 -0.17 12.47
C ASP A 162 10.89 -1.18 12.39
N ILE A 163 9.99 -1.02 11.42
CA ILE A 163 8.86 -1.92 11.16
C ILE A 163 9.18 -2.79 9.95
N ASP A 164 9.38 -4.09 10.19
CA ASP A 164 9.57 -5.10 9.16
C ASP A 164 8.23 -5.65 8.62
N GLY A 165 8.30 -6.59 7.67
CA GLY A 165 7.11 -7.23 7.10
C GLY A 165 6.18 -6.25 6.38
N ILE A 166 4.87 -6.52 6.43
CA ILE A 166 3.85 -5.83 5.63
C ILE A 166 2.59 -5.51 6.46
N ASP A 167 1.63 -4.87 5.81
CA ASP A 167 0.29 -4.55 6.31
C ASP A 167 0.29 -3.75 7.63
N PRO A 168 1.00 -2.60 7.68
CA PRO A 168 1.01 -1.78 8.87
C PRO A 168 -0.38 -1.15 9.11
N SER A 169 -0.88 -1.24 10.34
CA SER A 169 -2.14 -0.63 10.77
C SER A 169 -1.95 0.22 12.01
N LEU A 170 -2.61 1.39 12.06
CA LEU A 170 -2.70 2.22 13.25
C LEU A 170 -3.95 1.86 14.04
N PHE A 171 -3.79 1.68 15.34
CA PHE A 171 -4.87 1.71 16.32
C PHE A 171 -4.58 2.84 17.30
N VAL A 172 -5.58 3.68 17.59
CA VAL A 172 -5.49 4.69 18.65
C VAL A 172 -6.47 4.31 19.74
N ASP A 173 -5.96 4.08 20.94
CA ASP A 173 -6.77 3.65 22.08
C ASP A 173 -7.58 4.81 22.69
N GLU A 174 -8.53 4.49 23.56
CA GLU A 174 -9.41 5.45 24.24
C GLU A 174 -8.64 6.47 25.10
N ASP A 175 -7.42 6.14 25.55
CA ASP A 175 -6.54 7.04 26.30
C ASP A 175 -5.67 7.94 25.40
N GLY A 176 -5.79 7.80 24.07
CA GLY A 176 -5.02 8.53 23.07
C GLY A 176 -3.67 7.90 22.72
N GLN A 177 -3.29 6.77 23.32
CA GLN A 177 -2.07 6.07 22.96
C GLN A 177 -2.23 5.41 21.57
N GLY A 178 -1.31 5.75 20.66
CA GLY A 178 -1.20 5.09 19.37
C GLY A 178 -0.46 3.76 19.47
N TYR A 179 -0.83 2.82 18.61
CA TYR A 179 -0.17 1.55 18.41
C TYR A 179 -0.09 1.22 16.93
N VAL A 180 1.05 0.74 16.47
CA VAL A 180 1.22 0.17 15.14
C VAL A 180 1.18 -1.35 15.23
N LEU A 181 0.38 -1.97 14.36
CA LEU A 181 0.34 -3.42 14.13
C LEU A 181 0.95 -3.72 12.77
N ASN A 182 1.56 -4.90 12.61
CA ASN A 182 2.01 -5.39 11.30
C ASN A 182 2.17 -6.92 11.30
N ASN A 183 2.13 -7.51 10.10
CA ASN A 183 2.69 -8.83 9.87
C ASN A 183 4.22 -8.74 9.90
N GLY A 184 4.89 -9.74 10.48
CA GLY A 184 6.34 -9.86 10.39
C GLY A 184 6.84 -11.30 10.57
N PRO A 185 8.16 -11.52 10.48
CA PRO A 185 8.79 -12.75 10.94
C PRO A 185 8.44 -13.04 12.41
N PRO A 186 8.30 -14.32 12.82
CA PRO A 186 8.11 -14.69 14.21
C PRO A 186 9.37 -14.40 15.05
N GLU A 187 9.25 -14.51 16.37
CA GLU A 187 10.44 -14.55 17.23
C GLU A 187 11.22 -15.85 16.98
N GLY A 188 12.51 -15.71 16.65
CA GLY A 188 13.38 -16.85 16.34
C GLY A 188 13.17 -17.40 14.94
N GLU A 189 13.54 -18.67 14.74
CA GLU A 189 13.48 -19.32 13.43
C GLU A 189 12.03 -19.71 13.07
N PRO A 190 11.57 -19.43 11.84
CA PRO A 190 10.29 -19.93 11.34
C PRO A 190 10.14 -21.45 11.47
N ARG A 191 9.00 -21.91 12.00
CA ARG A 191 8.72 -23.34 12.19
C ARG A 191 8.42 -24.08 10.89
N TYR A 192 7.93 -23.36 9.88
CA TYR A 192 7.53 -23.85 8.57
C TYR A 192 7.54 -22.70 7.56
N ASP A 193 7.50 -23.02 6.26
CA ASP A 193 7.43 -22.00 5.21
C ASP A 193 6.11 -21.21 5.30
N GLY A 194 6.21 -19.89 5.30
CA GLY A 194 5.07 -19.00 5.53
C GLY A 194 4.69 -18.78 7.00
N HIS A 195 5.45 -19.30 7.97
CA HIS A 195 5.25 -18.97 9.39
C HIS A 195 5.51 -17.47 9.65
N ARG A 196 4.48 -16.75 10.08
CA ARG A 196 4.49 -15.31 10.36
C ARG A 196 3.85 -15.03 11.72
N ALA A 197 4.13 -13.84 12.26
CA ALA A 197 3.56 -13.35 13.50
C ALA A 197 2.95 -11.97 13.32
N ILE A 198 1.97 -11.65 14.17
CA ILE A 198 1.39 -10.32 14.30
C ILE A 198 2.07 -9.61 15.45
N TRP A 199 2.63 -8.45 15.13
CA TRP A 199 3.34 -7.59 16.07
C TRP A 199 2.50 -6.39 16.46
N LEU A 200 2.76 -5.87 17.66
CA LEU A 200 2.24 -4.62 18.18
C LEU A 200 3.40 -3.80 18.76
N GLN A 201 3.43 -2.50 18.48
CA GLN A 201 4.38 -1.58 19.07
C GLN A 201 3.70 -0.25 19.38
N ALA A 202 4.10 0.41 20.47
CA ALA A 202 3.60 1.75 20.76
C ALA A 202 4.01 2.72 19.65
N PHE A 203 3.12 3.63 19.29
CA PHE A 203 3.32 4.62 18.24
C PHE A 203 3.05 6.02 18.80
N ASP A 204 4.03 6.91 18.69
CA ASP A 204 3.88 8.30 19.11
C ASP A 204 3.32 9.13 17.95
N LEU A 205 2.07 9.58 18.10
CA LEU A 205 1.37 10.38 17.09
C LEU A 205 2.02 11.75 16.86
N ALA A 206 2.75 12.28 17.84
CA ALA A 206 3.39 13.59 17.74
C ALA A 206 4.68 13.53 16.91
N SER A 207 5.56 12.56 17.19
CA SER A 207 6.77 12.35 16.39
C SER A 207 6.54 11.51 15.13
N MET A 208 5.37 10.85 15.02
CA MET A 208 4.99 9.95 13.94
C MET A 208 5.97 8.77 13.78
N GLN A 209 6.38 8.19 14.91
CA GLN A 209 7.33 7.08 14.96
C GLN A 209 6.95 6.01 15.98
N PRO A 210 7.31 4.74 15.74
CA PRO A 210 7.21 3.70 16.75
C PRO A 210 8.15 4.00 17.92
N THR A 211 7.74 3.58 19.12
CA THR A 211 8.49 3.80 20.37
C THR A 211 8.48 2.54 21.22
N GLY A 212 9.53 2.39 22.04
CA GLY A 212 9.66 1.23 22.93
C GLY A 212 9.84 -0.10 22.19
N PRO A 213 9.82 -1.23 22.91
CA PRO A 213 9.93 -2.56 22.31
C PRO A 213 8.60 -2.97 21.65
N ARG A 214 8.70 -3.73 20.55
CA ARG A 214 7.55 -4.43 19.96
C ARG A 214 7.24 -5.73 20.72
N GLN A 215 6.00 -6.20 20.62
CA GLN A 215 5.49 -7.42 21.25
C GLN A 215 4.76 -8.29 20.22
N VAL A 216 4.91 -9.61 20.32
CA VAL A 216 4.10 -10.55 19.52
C VAL A 216 2.72 -10.68 20.15
N LEU A 217 1.67 -10.45 19.35
CA LEU A 217 0.29 -10.72 19.75
C LEU A 217 -0.14 -12.14 19.37
N ILE A 218 0.22 -12.59 18.17
CA ILE A 218 -0.12 -13.92 17.66
C ILE A 218 1.09 -14.47 16.89
N ASP A 219 1.47 -15.72 17.17
CA ASP A 219 2.51 -16.45 16.45
C ASP A 219 1.90 -17.59 15.62
N GLY A 220 1.96 -17.48 14.29
CA GLY A 220 1.42 -18.44 13.32
C GLY A 220 -0.08 -18.31 13.05
N GLY A 221 -0.91 -18.18 14.08
CA GLY A 221 -2.36 -17.99 13.95
C GLY A 221 -3.16 -18.54 15.13
N VAL A 222 -4.49 -18.51 15.03
CA VAL A 222 -5.38 -18.91 16.15
C VAL A 222 -5.41 -20.43 16.41
N ASP A 223 -5.06 -21.25 15.41
CA ASP A 223 -4.82 -22.69 15.57
C ASP A 223 -3.40 -23.03 15.09
N PRO A 224 -2.39 -22.95 15.97
CA PRO A 224 -1.00 -23.25 15.62
C PRO A 224 -0.76 -24.69 15.16
N SER A 225 -1.66 -25.62 15.44
CA SER A 225 -1.53 -27.03 15.04
C SER A 225 -1.77 -27.23 13.55
N ALA A 226 -2.51 -26.32 12.92
CA ALA A 226 -2.78 -26.32 11.48
C ALA A 226 -1.63 -25.73 10.65
N ASN A 227 -0.60 -25.18 11.28
CA ASN A 227 0.48 -24.41 10.65
C ASN A 227 -0.07 -23.34 9.67
N PRO A 228 -0.87 -22.36 10.13
CA PRO A 228 -1.41 -21.33 9.24
C PRO A 228 -0.26 -20.54 8.60
N ILE A 229 -0.39 -20.29 7.31
CA ILE A 229 0.61 -19.55 6.53
C ILE A 229 0.15 -18.11 6.34
N TRP A 230 1.08 -17.17 6.48
CA TRP A 230 0.89 -15.76 6.14
C TRP A 230 -0.26 -15.07 6.86
N ILE A 231 -0.44 -15.32 8.16
CA ILE A 231 -1.36 -14.52 8.99
C ILE A 231 -1.00 -13.03 8.86
N GLU A 232 -1.88 -12.21 8.30
CA GLU A 232 -1.56 -10.83 7.89
C GLU A 232 -2.74 -9.88 8.06
N GLY A 233 -2.66 -8.67 7.48
CA GLY A 233 -3.71 -7.65 7.59
C GLY A 233 -4.23 -7.37 9.01
N PRO A 234 -3.38 -7.16 10.03
CA PRO A 234 -3.84 -7.03 11.40
C PRO A 234 -4.56 -5.69 11.63
N HIS A 235 -5.78 -5.76 12.16
CA HIS A 235 -6.53 -4.61 12.62
C HIS A 235 -7.04 -4.83 14.03
N LEU A 236 -6.82 -3.85 14.91
CA LEU A 236 -7.27 -3.88 16.29
C LEU A 236 -8.48 -2.95 16.48
N TYR A 237 -9.50 -3.44 17.17
CA TYR A 237 -10.70 -2.67 17.50
C TYR A 237 -11.00 -2.82 18.98
N GLN A 238 -11.39 -1.74 19.64
CA GLN A 238 -11.94 -1.81 20.99
C GLN A 238 -13.46 -1.67 20.94
N ARG A 239 -14.18 -2.58 21.61
CA ARG A 239 -15.64 -2.52 21.71
C ARG A 239 -16.14 -3.19 22.98
N ASN A 240 -16.97 -2.48 23.74
CA ASN A 240 -17.61 -2.99 24.97
C ASN A 240 -16.60 -3.57 25.99
N GLY A 241 -15.45 -2.93 26.16
CA GLY A 241 -14.40 -3.36 27.09
C GLY A 241 -13.53 -4.54 26.59
N TRP A 242 -13.65 -4.91 25.32
CA TRP A 242 -12.82 -5.95 24.68
C TRP A 242 -12.00 -5.38 23.54
N TYR A 243 -10.80 -5.92 23.34
CA TYR A 243 -10.01 -5.74 22.13
C TYR A 243 -10.23 -6.92 21.19
N TYR A 244 -10.52 -6.62 19.93
CA TYR A 244 -10.72 -7.57 18.84
C TYR A 244 -9.59 -7.38 17.84
N LEU A 245 -8.71 -8.39 17.73
CA LEU A 245 -7.73 -8.47 16.66
C LEU A 245 -8.33 -9.25 15.50
N VAL A 246 -8.39 -8.63 14.33
CA VAL A 246 -8.82 -9.25 13.07
C VAL A 246 -7.62 -9.35 12.16
N CYS A 247 -7.41 -10.53 11.59
CA CYS A 247 -6.34 -10.83 10.64
C CYS A 247 -6.90 -11.63 9.47
N ALA A 248 -6.19 -11.62 8.34
CA ALA A 248 -6.41 -12.52 7.21
C ALA A 248 -5.73 -13.89 7.43
#